data_AF-A0A7Y3K3D0-F1
#
_entry.id   AF-A0A7Y3K3D0-F1
#
_cell.length_a   1.000
_cell.length_b   1.000
_cell.length_c   1.000
_cell.angle_alpha   90.00
_cell.angle_beta   90.00
_cell.angle_gamma   90.00
#
_symmetry.space_group_name_H-M   'P 1'
#
loop_
_entity.id
_entity.type
_entity.pdbx_description
1 polymer ?
#
loop_
_entity_poly.entity_id
_entity_poly.type
_entity_poly.pdbx_seq_one_letter_code
_entity_poly.pdbx_strand_id
1 'polypeptide(L)' 'MKKANLPMDSDLRGALLALRRAARDALRLAIQTGTPCYVMRHGKIVNLAAKGSKRKSSALRGVKVKAKRRGRQRQG' A
#
# COMPACT_ATOMS: atom_id res chain seq x y z
N MET A 1 21.68 -8.25 -10.63
CA MET A 1 20.20 -8.10 -10.65
C MET A 1 19.66 -8.83 -11.87
N LYS A 2 18.82 -9.86 -11.72
CA LYS A 2 18.29 -10.63 -12.88
C LYS A 2 17.23 -9.79 -13.59
N LYS A 3 17.48 -9.39 -14.84
CA LYS A 3 16.47 -8.79 -15.71
C LYS A 3 15.40 -9.84 -15.94
N ALA A 4 14.14 -9.55 -15.59
CA ALA A 4 13.03 -10.40 -15.98
C ALA A 4 12.99 -10.38 -17.51
N ASN A 5 13.36 -11.49 -18.16
CA ASN A 5 13.09 -11.68 -19.59
C ASN A 5 11.58 -11.49 -19.75
N LEU A 6 11.17 -10.35 -20.30
CA LEU A 6 9.82 -10.29 -20.84
C LEU A 6 9.72 -11.45 -21.84
N PRO A 7 8.63 -12.21 -21.84
CA PRO A 7 8.44 -13.21 -22.87
C PRO A 7 8.55 -12.47 -24.22
N MET A 8 9.60 -12.81 -24.98
CA MET A 8 9.84 -12.26 -26.32
C MET A 8 8.88 -12.85 -27.35
N ASP A 9 8.07 -13.82 -26.90
CA ASP A 9 6.94 -14.36 -27.62
C ASP A 9 5.91 -13.26 -27.94
N SER A 10 5.54 -13.17 -29.22
CA SER A 10 4.56 -12.22 -29.71
C SER A 10 3.22 -12.37 -29.01
N ASP A 11 2.83 -13.61 -28.70
CA ASP A 11 1.52 -13.93 -28.11
C ASP A 11 1.42 -13.50 -26.65
N LEU A 12 2.56 -13.41 -25.97
CA LEU A 12 2.64 -12.98 -24.58
C LEU A 12 2.94 -11.48 -24.44
N ARG A 13 3.10 -10.77 -25.57
CA ARG A 13 3.38 -9.34 -25.59
C ARG A 13 2.21 -8.58 -24.99
N GLY A 14 2.46 -7.91 -23.87
CA GLY A 14 1.42 -7.16 -23.15
C GLY A 14 0.52 -7.99 -22.24
N ALA A 15 0.66 -9.32 -22.20
CA ALA A 15 -0.13 -10.18 -21.33
C ALA A 15 0.00 -9.77 -19.85
N LEU A 16 1.23 -9.46 -19.39
CA LEU A 16 1.44 -8.97 -18.02
C LEU A 16 0.69 -7.66 -17.73
N LEU A 17 0.59 -6.76 -18.71
CA LEU A 17 -0.15 -5.51 -18.56
C LEU A 17 -1.65 -5.78 -18.49
N ALA A 18 -2.17 -6.66 -19.35
CA ALA A 18 -3.56 -7.08 -19.34
C ALA A 18 -3.94 -7.74 -18.01
N LEU A 19 -3.11 -8.68 -17.52
CA LEU A 19 -3.30 -9.33 -16.22
C LEU A 19 -3.32 -8.33 -15.06
N ARG A 20 -2.45 -7.31 -15.09
CA ARG A 20 -2.44 -6.25 -14.07
C ARG A 20 -3.70 -5.39 -14.12
N ARG A 21 -4.25 -5.11 -15.30
CA ARG A 21 -5.51 -4.38 -15.46
C ARG A 21 -6.67 -5.21 -14.91
N ALA A 22 -6.81 -6.46 -15.36
CA ALA A 22 -7.84 -7.38 -14.88
C ALA A 22 -7.80 -7.55 -13.35
N ALA A 23 -6.61 -7.72 -12.77
CA ALA A 23 -6.46 -7.83 -11.31
C ALA A 23 -6.90 -6.56 -10.54
N ARG A 24 -6.66 -5.37 -11.11
CA ARG A 24 -7.13 -4.11 -10.51
C ARG A 24 -8.64 -3.99 -10.57
N ASP A 25 -9.24 -4.33 -11.71
CA ASP A 25 -10.68 -4.25 -11.91
C ASP A 25 -11.41 -5.26 -11.00
N ALA A 26 -10.89 -6.47 -10.88
CA ALA A 26 -11.41 -7.48 -9.96
C ALA A 26 -11.35 -7.02 -8.49
N LEU A 27 -10.23 -6.39 -8.07
CA LEU A 27 -10.14 -5.84 -6.71
C LEU A 27 -11.13 -4.68 -6.50
N ARG A 28 -11.29 -3.80 -7.50
CA ARG A 28 -12.26 -2.71 -7.44
C ARG A 28 -13.68 -3.24 -7.29
N LEU A 29 -14.06 -4.23 -8.10
CA LEU A 29 -15.36 -4.88 -8.04
C LEU A 29 -15.58 -5.52 -6.66
N ALA A 30 -14.60 -6.29 -6.17
CA ALA A 30 -14.68 -6.95 -4.87
C ALA A 30 -14.89 -5.96 -3.71
N ILE A 31 -14.26 -4.78 -3.76
CA ILE A 31 -14.50 -3.70 -2.78
C ILE A 31 -15.93 -3.17 -2.89
N GLN A 32 -16.43 -2.97 -4.12
CA GLN A 32 -17.78 -2.43 -4.35
C GLN A 32 -18.90 -3.40 -3.94
N THR A 33 -18.72 -4.70 -4.21
CA THR A 33 -19.73 -5.74 -3.94
C THR A 33 -19.60 -6.34 -2.54
N GLY A 34 -18.59 -5.95 -1.76
CA GLY A 34 -18.29 -6.56 -0.47
C GLY A 34 -17.78 -8.01 -0.58
N THR A 35 -17.40 -8.46 -1.77
CA THR A 35 -16.84 -9.79 -1.98
C THR A 35 -15.40 -9.85 -1.47
N PRO A 36 -14.98 -10.90 -0.75
CA PRO A 36 -13.59 -11.01 -0.30
C PRO A 36 -12.64 -11.23 -1.49
N CYS A 37 -11.45 -10.62 -1.43
CA CYS A 37 -10.40 -10.76 -2.45
C CYS A 37 -9.10 -11.19 -1.78
N TYR A 38 -8.74 -12.47 -1.88
CA TYR A 38 -7.59 -13.05 -1.19
C TYR A 38 -6.35 -13.11 -2.07
N VAL A 39 -5.20 -12.77 -1.50
CA VAL A 39 -3.88 -12.95 -2.14
C VAL A 39 -2.88 -13.54 -1.16
N MET A 40 -1.87 -14.24 -1.68
CA MET A 40 -0.71 -14.67 -0.91
C MET A 40 0.30 -13.53 -0.80
N ARG A 41 0.65 -13.10 0.42
CA ARG A 41 1.66 -12.07 0.68
C ARG A 41 2.56 -12.49 1.83
N HIS A 42 3.84 -12.72 1.54
CA HIS A 42 4.83 -13.22 2.52
C HIS A 42 4.39 -14.54 3.19
N GLY A 43 3.91 -15.50 2.41
CA GLY A 43 3.45 -16.80 2.92
C GLY A 43 2.16 -16.75 3.75
N LYS A 44 1.46 -15.61 3.76
CA LYS A 44 0.17 -15.45 4.46
C LYS A 44 -0.93 -15.08 3.47
N ILE A 45 -2.12 -15.65 3.65
CA ILE A 45 -3.32 -15.26 2.92
C ILE A 45 -3.85 -13.95 3.49
N VAL A 46 -4.05 -12.95 2.64
CA VAL A 46 -4.51 -11.61 3.02
C VAL A 46 -5.72 -11.23 2.18
N ASN A 47 -6.81 -10.82 2.83
CA ASN A 47 -7.93 -10.19 2.14
C ASN A 47 -7.61 -8.72 1.83
N LEU A 48 -7.54 -8.37 0.55
CA LEU A 48 -7.29 -7.02 0.07
C LEU A 48 -8.54 -6.14 0.09
N ALA A 49 -9.72 -6.71 -0.20
CA ALA A 49 -10.98 -5.97 -0.23
C ALA A 49 -11.38 -5.47 1.18
N ALA A 50 -10.98 -6.20 2.22
CA ALA A 50 -11.20 -5.80 3.62
C ALA A 50 -10.46 -4.52 4.04
N LYS A 51 -9.47 -4.04 3.27
CA LYS A 51 -8.59 -2.92 3.64
C LYS A 51 -9.09 -1.52 3.25
N GLY A 52 -10.28 -1.39 2.68
CA GLY A 52 -10.89 -0.09 2.37
C GLY A 52 -10.95 0.90 3.55
N SER A 53 -10.80 0.43 4.79
CA SER A 53 -10.95 1.25 6.00
C SER A 53 -9.69 1.52 6.83
N LYS A 54 -8.50 0.98 6.50
CA LYS A 54 -7.30 1.15 7.37
C LYS A 54 -5.98 1.31 6.61
N ARG A 55 -5.79 2.44 5.91
CA ARG A 55 -4.43 2.99 5.77
C ARG A 55 -3.99 3.46 7.16
N LYS A 56 -3.43 2.56 7.97
CA LYS A 56 -2.71 2.95 9.20
C LYS A 56 -1.49 3.77 8.78
N SER A 57 -1.67 5.09 8.77
CA SER A 57 -0.73 6.10 9.26
C SER A 57 0.73 5.64 9.43
N SER A 58 1.52 5.73 8.37
CA SER A 58 2.99 5.83 8.50
C SER A 58 3.46 7.25 8.83
N ALA A 59 2.53 8.18 9.15
CA ALA A 59 2.82 9.59 9.46
C ALA A 59 2.97 9.92 10.96
N LEU A 60 2.98 8.92 11.86
CA LEU A 60 3.18 9.13 13.31
C LEU A 60 4.62 8.85 13.78
N ARG A 61 5.62 9.16 12.95
CA ARG A 61 7.02 9.26 13.39
C ARG A 61 7.46 10.72 13.29
N GLY A 62 7.21 11.51 14.32
CA GLY A 62 7.75 12.87 14.37
C GLY A 62 7.02 13.87 15.26
N VAL A 63 6.61 13.51 16.48
CA VAL A 63 6.29 14.52 17.50
C VAL A 63 7.09 14.22 18.76
N LYS A 64 8.21 14.93 18.89
CA LYS A 64 8.87 15.18 20.18
C LYS A 64 9.36 16.63 20.17
N VAL A 65 8.45 17.58 20.37
CA VAL A 65 8.81 18.98 20.65
C VAL A 65 9.01 19.10 22.15
N LYS A 66 10.27 19.12 22.59
CA LYS A 66 10.65 19.33 23.99
C LYS A 66 10.61 20.83 24.30
N ALA A 67 9.45 21.37 24.64
CA ALA A 67 9.34 22.74 25.12
C ALA A 67 9.77 22.82 26.60
N LYS A 68 11.00 23.25 26.85
CA LYS A 68 11.45 23.69 28.18
C LYS A 68 12.30 24.95 28.04
N ARG A 69 11.67 26.12 28.16
CA ARG A 69 12.32 27.38 28.51
C ARG A 69 11.56 28.00 29.67
N ARG A 70 11.97 27.67 30.89
CA ARG A 70 11.69 28.47 32.09
C ARG A 70 12.80 29.50 32.19
N GLY A 71 12.47 30.77 32.29
CA GLY A 71 13.44 31.84 32.51
C GLY A 71 12.89 33.20 32.10
N ARG A 72 11.99 33.77 32.91
CA ARG A 72 11.66 35.20 32.87
C ARG A 72 12.17 35.82 34.16
N GLN A 73 13.43 36.23 34.14
CA GLN A 73 14.00 37.11 35.17
C GLN A 73 13.34 38.47 34.99
N ARG A 74 12.63 38.91 36.03
CA ARG A 74 12.26 40.31 36.28
C ARG A 74 13.40 40.91 37.07
N GLN A 75 14.01 41.98 36.58
CA GLN A 75 14.75 42.93 37.42
C GLN A 75 14.66 44.33 36.80
N GLY A 76 14.44 45.31 37.69
CA GLY A 76 14.75 46.72 37.51
C GLY A 76 13.78 47.51 36.67
#